data_AF-A0A8H3PFC1-F1
#
_entry.id   AF-A0A8H3PFC1-F1
#
_cell.length_a   1.000
_cell.length_b   1.000
_cell.length_c   1.000
_cell.angle_alpha   90.00
_cell.angle_beta   90.00
_cell.angle_gamma   90.00
#
_symmetry.space_group_name_H-M   'P 1'
#
loop_
_entity.id
_entity.type
_entity.pdbx_description
1 polymer ?
#
loop_
_entity_poly.entity_id
_entity_poly.type
_entity_poly.pdbx_seq_one_letter_code
_entity_poly.pdbx_strand_id
1 'polypeptide(L)'
;MNNPGNIDPLYPPIYSTYPGTYNACDAATMCALQSEGIDVDVYTSFDLHYLCSNASWVCVQYYGATFRSSYFDVQDFDAVAAYGYYSPTLNHKEKEQSLVQ
;
A
#
# COMPACT_ATOMS: atom_id res chain seq x y z
N MET A 1 8.13 11.99 3.45
CA MET A 1 9.52 11.54 3.74
C MET A 1 9.60 10.01 3.61
N ASN A 2 10.73 9.48 3.09
CA ASN A 2 10.92 8.07 2.73
C ASN A 2 10.74 7.07 3.89
N ASN A 3 9.91 6.04 3.69
CA ASN A 3 9.99 4.83 4.48
C ASN A 3 11.43 4.27 4.43
N PRO A 4 12.09 4.01 5.57
CA PRO A 4 13.46 3.52 5.58
C PRO A 4 13.66 2.18 4.86
N GLY A 5 12.60 1.37 4.75
CA GLY A 5 12.62 0.14 3.95
C GLY A 5 12.87 0.38 2.46
N ASN A 6 12.58 1.58 1.98
CA ASN A 6 12.72 1.97 0.58
C ASN A 6 13.94 2.87 0.32
N ILE A 7 14.89 2.92 1.26
CA ILE A 7 16.20 3.57 1.05
C ILE A 7 17.11 2.67 0.21
N ASP A 8 16.89 1.35 0.25
CA ASP A 8 17.60 0.40 -0.59
C ASP A 8 17.11 0.51 -2.05
N PRO A 9 17.98 0.84 -3.02
CA PRO A 9 17.61 0.92 -4.43
C PRO A 9 17.15 -0.42 -5.04
N LEU A 10 17.40 -1.56 -4.37
CA LEU A 10 16.86 -2.86 -4.76
C LEU A 10 15.36 -2.99 -4.44
N TYR A 11 14.84 -2.18 -3.51
CA TYR A 11 13.46 -2.23 -3.05
C TYR A 11 12.77 -0.85 -3.08
N PRO A 12 12.65 -0.22 -4.27
CA PRO A 12 12.03 1.09 -4.41
C PRO A 12 10.52 1.02 -4.14
N PRO A 13 9.85 2.13 -3.77
CA PRO A 13 8.40 2.13 -3.62
C PRO A 13 7.71 1.80 -4.94
N ILE A 14 6.62 1.04 -4.87
CA ILE A 14 5.83 0.66 -6.04
C ILE A 14 4.59 1.55 -6.09
N TYR A 15 4.43 2.26 -7.19
CA TYR A 15 3.32 3.19 -7.40
C TYR A 15 2.27 2.56 -8.29
N SER A 16 1.01 2.79 -7.97
CA SER A 16 -0.12 2.43 -8.81
C SER A 16 -1.24 3.44 -8.70
N THR A 17 -2.02 3.58 -9.77
CA THR A 17 -3.09 4.57 -9.87
C THR A 17 -4.39 3.89 -10.22
N TYR A 18 -5.45 4.28 -9.52
CA TYR A 18 -6.80 3.80 -9.75
C TYR A 18 -7.75 4.97 -10.08
N PRO A 19 -8.83 4.72 -10.83
CA PRO A 19 -9.81 5.75 -11.15
C PRO A 19 -10.42 6.37 -9.89
N GLY A 20 -10.56 7.69 -9.84
CA GLY A 20 -11.20 8.37 -8.72
C GLY A 20 -12.72 8.18 -8.63
N THR A 21 -13.31 7.43 -9.57
CA THR A 21 -14.69 6.94 -9.48
C THR A 21 -14.82 5.78 -8.50
N TYR A 22 -13.71 5.15 -8.10
CA TYR A 22 -13.72 4.14 -7.04
C TYR A 22 -13.95 4.83 -5.70
N ASN A 23 -14.75 4.19 -4.85
CA ASN A 23 -14.79 4.58 -3.44
C ASN A 23 -13.47 4.18 -2.75
N ALA A 24 -13.23 4.75 -1.57
CA ALA A 24 -11.98 4.50 -0.84
C ALA A 24 -11.77 3.01 -0.51
N CYS A 25 -12.84 2.26 -0.23
CA CYS A 25 -12.74 0.83 0.09
C CYS A 25 -12.33 0.00 -1.13
N ASP A 26 -12.90 0.27 -2.30
CA ASP A 26 -12.54 -0.43 -3.54
C ASP A 26 -11.09 -0.12 -3.93
N ALA A 27 -10.69 1.15 -3.86
CA ALA A 27 -9.31 1.55 -4.14
C ALA A 27 -8.30 0.93 -3.16
N ALA A 28 -8.65 0.86 -1.86
CA ALA A 28 -7.82 0.21 -0.84
C ALA A 28 -7.74 -1.31 -1.07
N THR A 29 -8.84 -1.95 -1.46
CA THR A 29 -8.88 -3.37 -1.78
C THR A 29 -7.99 -3.68 -2.98
N MET A 30 -8.06 -2.86 -4.04
CA MET A 30 -7.17 -3.01 -5.20
C MET A 30 -5.70 -2.82 -4.85
N CYS A 31 -5.39 -1.82 -4.01
CA CYS A 31 -4.04 -1.57 -3.51
C CYS A 31 -3.51 -2.77 -2.68
N ALA A 32 -4.35 -3.33 -1.80
CA ALA A 32 -4.02 -4.50 -1.00
C ALA A 32 -3.80 -5.76 -1.87
N LEU A 33 -4.71 -6.06 -2.80
CA LEU A 33 -4.57 -7.20 -3.71
C LEU A 33 -3.30 -7.12 -4.56
N GLN A 34 -2.93 -5.91 -4.97
CA GLN A 34 -1.69 -5.71 -5.71
C GLN A 34 -0.45 -5.93 -4.82
N SER A 35 -0.49 -5.50 -3.56
CA SER A 35 0.59 -5.77 -2.60
C SER A 35 0.76 -7.27 -2.31
N GLU A 36 -0.33 -8.04 -2.38
CA GLU A 36 -0.31 -9.50 -2.21
C GLU A 36 0.18 -10.26 -3.47
N GLY A 37 0.13 -9.64 -4.66
CA GLY A 37 0.52 -10.27 -5.92
C GLY A 37 2.02 -10.14 -6.25
N ILE A 38 2.73 -9.24 -5.57
CA ILE A 38 4.16 -8.97 -5.78
C ILE A 38 4.91 -9.60 -4.62
N ASP A 39 5.76 -10.62 -4.89
CA ASP A 39 6.59 -11.36 -3.91
C ASP A 39 6.17 -11.12 -2.45
N VAL A 40 5.14 -11.85 -2.06
CA VAL A 40 4.16 -11.63 -0.96
C VAL A 40 4.76 -11.28 0.41
N ASP A 41 6.07 -11.45 0.57
CA ASP A 41 6.78 -11.32 1.84
C ASP A 41 7.57 -10.00 1.97
N VAL A 42 7.65 -9.18 0.91
CA VAL A 42 8.50 -7.98 0.92
C VAL A 42 7.77 -6.65 0.90
N TYR A 43 6.58 -6.51 0.31
CA TYR A 43 5.83 -5.24 0.28
C TYR A 43 4.56 -5.29 1.14
N THR A 44 4.75 -5.26 2.46
CA THR A 44 3.68 -5.53 3.44
C THR A 44 2.96 -4.29 3.95
N SER A 45 3.33 -3.11 3.46
CA SER A 45 2.71 -1.83 3.84
C SER A 45 2.46 -0.97 2.62
N PHE A 46 1.42 -0.14 2.68
CA PHE A 46 1.11 0.83 1.63
C PHE A 46 0.42 2.07 2.18
N ASP A 47 0.52 3.19 1.47
CA ASP A 47 -0.46 4.27 1.58
C ASP A 47 -1.33 4.37 0.33
N LEU A 48 -2.53 4.88 0.53
CA LEU A 48 -3.49 5.18 -0.50
C LEU A 48 -3.97 6.62 -0.31
N HIS A 49 -3.79 7.47 -1.30
CA HIS A 49 -4.24 8.86 -1.24
C HIS A 49 -4.96 9.31 -2.50
N TYR A 50 -5.91 10.23 -2.35
CA TYR A 50 -6.71 10.76 -3.46
C TYR A 50 -6.17 12.11 -3.91
N LEU A 51 -5.75 12.19 -5.17
CA LEU A 51 -5.30 13.42 -5.80
C LEU A 51 -6.49 14.13 -6.45
N CYS A 52 -6.80 15.34 -5.96
CA CYS A 52 -7.92 16.11 -6.47
C CYS A 52 -7.66 16.68 -7.87
N SER A 53 -6.40 16.95 -8.24
CA SER A 53 -6.06 17.56 -9.53
C SER A 53 -6.40 16.68 -10.73
N ASN A 54 -6.29 15.36 -10.57
CA ASN A 54 -6.48 14.38 -11.63
C ASN A 54 -7.63 13.39 -11.35
N ALA A 55 -8.35 13.57 -10.23
CA ALA A 55 -9.42 12.71 -9.76
C ALA A 55 -9.02 11.22 -9.79
N SER A 56 -7.95 10.88 -9.08
CA SER A 56 -7.43 9.51 -9.01
C SER A 56 -6.96 9.13 -7.61
N TRP A 57 -6.98 7.83 -7.34
CA TRP A 57 -6.33 7.25 -6.18
C TRP A 57 -4.91 6.83 -6.54
N VAL A 58 -3.94 7.19 -5.73
CA VAL A 58 -2.56 6.75 -5.82
C VAL A 58 -2.30 5.80 -4.65
N CYS A 59 -1.78 4.62 -4.98
CA CYS A 59 -1.33 3.61 -4.05
C CYS A 59 0.20 3.56 -4.11
N VAL A 60 0.84 3.69 -2.95
CA VAL A 60 2.30 3.59 -2.82
C VAL A 60 2.60 2.44 -1.88
N GLN A 61 3.18 1.38 -2.41
CA GLN A 61 3.58 0.21 -1.62
C GLN A 61 5.04 0.34 -1.21
N TYR A 62 5.30 -0.04 0.03
CA TYR A 62 6.60 0.08 0.64
C TYR A 62 7.17 -1.27 1.03
N TYR A 63 8.50 -1.35 0.94
CA TYR A 63 9.23 -2.54 1.33
C TYR A 63 9.31 -2.65 2.85
N GLY A 64 9.19 -3.87 3.33
CA GLY A 64 9.31 -4.23 4.72
C GLY A 64 8.05 -3.92 5.53
N ALA A 65 7.94 -4.67 6.63
CA ALA A 65 6.89 -4.47 7.59
C ALA A 65 7.19 -3.26 8.45
N THR A 66 6.51 -2.14 8.21
CA THR A 66 6.66 -0.97 9.05
C THR A 66 5.34 -0.46 9.61
N PHE A 67 5.37 -0.13 10.90
CA PHE A 67 4.20 0.24 11.69
C PHE A 67 4.19 1.72 12.09
N ARG A 68 5.22 2.49 11.72
CA ARG A 68 5.29 3.89 12.14
C ARG A 68 4.47 4.73 11.17
N SER A 69 3.42 5.36 11.71
CA SER A 69 2.55 6.29 10.98
C SER A 69 3.34 7.40 10.27
N SER A 70 4.48 7.82 10.82
CA SER A 70 5.38 8.81 10.23
C SER A 70 5.99 8.42 8.87
N TYR A 71 5.84 7.16 8.44
CA TYR A 71 6.35 6.69 7.15
C TYR A 71 5.32 6.73 6.02
N PHE A 72 4.05 7.02 6.31
CA PHE A 72 2.97 7.18 5.33
C PHE A 72 2.68 8.66 5.07
N ASP A 73 3.75 9.44 4.90
CA ASP A 73 3.70 10.90 4.78
C ASP A 73 3.55 11.33 3.32
N VAL A 74 2.29 11.45 2.89
CA VAL A 74 1.90 11.86 1.52
C VAL A 74 2.40 13.28 1.25
N GLN A 75 3.26 13.43 0.24
CA GLN A 75 3.86 14.73 -0.12
C GLN A 75 3.05 15.50 -1.16
N ASP A 76 2.08 14.85 -1.80
CA ASP A 76 1.27 15.45 -2.84
C ASP A 76 0.37 16.54 -2.26
N PHE A 77 0.63 17.79 -2.69
CA PHE A 77 0.00 18.98 -2.13
C PHE A 77 -1.52 19.04 -2.35
N ASP A 78 -2.03 18.28 -3.33
CA ASP A 78 -3.44 18.19 -3.69
C ASP A 78 -4.08 16.87 -3.22
N ALA A 79 -3.38 16.11 -2.36
CA ALA A 79 -3.97 14.97 -1.67
C ALA A 79 -5.03 15.44 -0.67
N VAL A 80 -6.28 15.03 -0.87
CA VAL A 80 -7.43 15.44 -0.02
C VAL A 80 -7.88 14.35 0.94
N ALA A 81 -7.46 13.11 0.72
CA ALA A 81 -7.68 11.98 1.60
C ALA A 81 -6.47 11.05 1.53
N ALA A 82 -6.08 10.46 2.66
CA ALA A 82 -4.97 9.52 2.74
C ALA A 82 -5.26 8.43 3.78
N TYR A 83 -4.87 7.21 3.47
CA TYR A 83 -5.02 6.03 4.31
C TYR A 83 -3.70 5.27 4.32
N GLY A 84 -3.21 4.90 5.50
CA GLY A 84 -2.07 3.99 5.64
C GLY A 84 -2.58 2.60 5.99
N TYR A 85 -2.06 1.57 5.31
CA TYR A 85 -2.35 0.18 5.60
C TYR A 85 -1.06 -0.59 5.87
N TYR A 86 -1.18 -1.53 6.79
CA TYR A 86 -0.13 -2.47 7.12
C TYR A 86 -0.76 -3.85 7.25
N SER A 87 -0.26 -4.80 6.47
CA SER A 87 -0.57 -6.22 6.64
C SER A 87 0.55 -6.85 7.47
N PRO A 88 0.30 -7.27 8.73
CA PRO A 88 1.22 -8.21 9.35
C PRO A 88 1.21 -9.43 8.46
N THR A 89 2.32 -9.67 7.76
CA THR A 89 2.58 -10.91 7.04
C THR A 89 1.97 -12.05 7.85
N LEU A 90 0.84 -12.58 7.37
CA LEU A 90 0.37 -13.87 7.81
C LEU A 90 1.54 -14.77 7.47
N ASN A 91 2.29 -15.21 8.49
CA ASN A 91 3.33 -16.21 8.32
C ASN A 91 2.71 -17.28 7.41
N HIS A 92 3.41 -17.65 6.33
CA HIS A 92 2.94 -18.53 5.26
C HIS A 92 2.24 -19.84 5.74
N LYS A 93 2.36 -20.18 7.04
CA LYS A 93 1.64 -21.24 7.74
C LYS A 93 0.14 -21.01 7.98
N GLU A 94 -0.36 -19.78 7.98
CA GLU A 94 -1.79 -19.51 8.28
C GLU A 94 -2.66 -19.47 7.01
N LYS A 95 -2.06 -19.26 5.82
CA LYS A 95 -2.78 -19.28 4.53
C LYS A 95 -3.30 -20.68 4.16
N GLU A 96 -2.66 -21.75 4.64
CA GLU A 96 -3.11 -23.14 4.40
C GLU A 96 -4.31 -23.56 5.27
N GLN A 97 -4.62 -22.85 6.36
CA GLN A 97 -5.73 -23.22 7.24
C GLN A 97 -7.07 -22.58 6.86
N SER A 98 -7.08 -21.60 5.96
CA SER A 98 -8.32 -20.88 5.56
C SER A 98 -8.91 -21.32 4.22
N LEU A 99 -8.26 -22.22 3.47
CA LEU A 99 -8.74 -22.76 2.19
C LEU A 99 -9.35 -24.16 2.31
N VAL A 100 -9.53 -24.67 3.54
CA VAL A 100 -10.25 -25.91 3.81
C VAL A 100 -11.47 -25.59 4.68
N GLN A 101 -12.54 -25.10 4.06
CA GLN A 101 -13.92 -25.25 4.54
C GLN A 101 -14.85 -25.53 3.37
#